data_AF-A0A662DUC6-F1
#
_entry.id   AF-A0A662DUC6-F1
#
_cell.length_a   1.000
_cell.length_b   1.000
_cell.length_c   1.000
_cell.angle_alpha   90.00
_cell.angle_beta   90.00
_cell.angle_gamma   90.00
#
_symmetry.space_group_name_H-M   'P 1'
#
loop_
_entity.id
_entity.type
_entity.pdbx_description
1 polymer ?
#
loop_
_entity_poly.entity_id
_entity_poly.type
_entity_poly.pdbx_seq_one_letter_code
_entity_poly.pdbx_strand_id
1 'polypeptide(L)' 'AYPINKKPSGYYMVAEILAPPGALDELERTLRLADDVVRHKLIRLPDDEAERRGMAASVA' A
#
# COMPACT_ATOMS: atom_id res chain seq x y z
N ALA A 1 10.75 -16.18 6.81
CA ALA A 1 9.38 -15.69 7.11
C ALA A 1 8.95 -16.23 8.46
N TYR A 2 8.04 -15.56 9.18
CA TYR A 2 7.54 -15.97 10.50
C TYR A 2 6.02 -15.75 10.59
N PRO A 3 5.29 -16.46 11.47
CA PRO A 3 3.85 -16.27 11.64
C PRO A 3 3.51 -14.87 12.18
N ILE A 4 2.46 -14.24 11.67
CA ILE A 4 1.96 -12.94 12.15
C ILE A 4 0.58 -13.18 12.78
N ASN A 5 0.37 -12.69 14.01
CA ASN A 5 -0.88 -12.91 14.75
C ASN A 5 -1.33 -14.38 14.78
N LYS A 6 -0.38 -15.30 15.03
CA LYS A 6 -0.58 -16.77 15.00
C LYS A 6 -1.09 -17.35 13.67
N LYS A 7 -1.18 -16.55 12.61
CA LYS A 7 -1.53 -17.02 11.26
C LYS A 7 -0.25 -17.43 10.52
N PRO A 8 -0.14 -18.69 10.06
CA PRO A 8 1.04 -19.16 9.32
C PRO A 8 1.02 -18.77 7.84
N SER A 9 -0.14 -18.36 7.30
CA SER A 9 -0.35 -17.94 5.92
C SER A 9 -1.34 -16.77 5.85
N GLY A 10 -1.39 -16.11 4.69
CA GLY A 10 -2.30 -15.00 4.41
C GLY A 10 -2.29 -14.66 2.93
N TYR A 11 -3.23 -13.83 2.51
CA TYR A 11 -3.33 -13.32 1.15
C TYR A 11 -2.59 -11.99 1.04
N TYR A 12 -1.91 -11.78 -0.09
CA TYR A 12 -1.25 -10.53 -0.41
C TYR A 12 -2.00 -9.84 -1.54
N MET A 13 -2.31 -8.56 -1.34
CA MET A 13 -2.78 -7.66 -2.39
C MET A 13 -1.72 -6.58 -2.56
N VAL A 14 -1.31 -6.34 -3.80
CA VAL A 14 -0.45 -5.22 -4.18
C VAL A 14 -1.23 -4.39 -5.16
N ALA A 15 -1.36 -3.10 -4.87
CA ALA A 15 -2.02 -2.13 -5.72
C ALA A 15 -1.09 -0.95 -5.96
N GLU A 16 -1.14 -0.44 -7.18
CA GLU A 16 -0.43 0.75 -7.60
C GLU A 16 -1.46 1.86 -7.75
N ILE A 17 -1.21 3.01 -7.10
CA ILE A 17 -2.22 4.05 -6.93
C ILE A 17 -1.58 5.40 -7.24
N LEU A 18 -2.20 6.14 -8.15
CA LEU A 18 -1.93 7.55 -8.38
C LEU A 18 -2.90 8.38 -7.54
N ALA A 19 -2.37 9.12 -6.57
CA ALA A 19 -3.17 9.95 -5.68
C ALA A 19 -2.36 11.16 -5.18
N PRO A 20 -3.03 12.29 -4.86
CA PRO A 20 -2.37 13.42 -4.24
C PRO A 20 -1.96 13.09 -2.79
N PRO A 21 -1.02 13.87 -2.19
CA PRO A 21 -0.64 13.69 -0.79
C PRO A 21 -1.85 13.70 0.15
N GLY A 22 -1.87 12.80 1.13
CA GLY A 22 -2.95 12.69 2.13
C GLY A 22 -4.23 11.98 1.67
N ALA A 23 -4.40 11.72 0.36
CA ALA A 23 -5.60 11.06 -0.15
C ALA A 23 -5.81 9.62 0.36
N LEU A 24 -4.75 8.99 0.88
CA LEU A 24 -4.77 7.61 1.38
C LEU A 24 -4.81 7.52 2.92
N ASP A 25 -4.89 8.63 3.63
CA ASP A 25 -4.82 8.65 5.10
C ASP A 25 -5.98 7.88 5.75
N GLU A 26 -7.20 8.05 5.23
CA GLU A 26 -8.38 7.33 5.73
C GLU A 26 -8.34 5.85 5.37
N LEU A 27 -7.77 5.50 4.21
CA LEU A 27 -7.53 4.11 3.83
C LEU A 27 -6.54 3.45 4.79
N GLU A 28 -5.42 4.11 5.09
CA GLU A 28 -4.43 3.60 6.04
C GLU A 28 -5.04 3.43 7.44
N ARG A 29 -5.84 4.40 7.89
CA ARG A 29 -6.59 4.29 9.15
C ARG A 29 -7.53 3.09 9.13
N THR A 30 -8.29 2.88 8.05
CA THR A 30 -9.22 1.76 7.92
C THR A 30 -8.48 0.42 7.96
N LEU A 31 -7.38 0.28 7.21
CA LEU A 31 -6.54 -0.92 7.19
C LEU A 31 -5.84 -1.20 8.52
N ARG A 32 -5.64 -0.18 9.36
CA ARG A 32 -5.12 -0.34 10.73
C ARG A 32 -6.19 -0.83 11.71
N LEU A 33 -7.45 -0.49 11.48
CA LEU A 33 -8.58 -0.88 12.33
C LEU A 33 -9.18 -2.23 11.92
N ALA A 34 -8.91 -2.70 10.72
CA ALA A 34 -9.45 -3.95 10.18
C ALA A 34 -8.75 -5.18 10.80
N ASP A 35 -9.49 -5.95 11.60
CA ASP A 35 -8.96 -7.13 12.32
C ASP A 35 -8.44 -8.26 11.41
N ASP A 36 -8.94 -8.32 10.18
CA ASP A 36 -8.54 -9.28 9.16
C ASP A 36 -7.24 -8.87 8.42
N VAL A 37 -6.85 -7.59 8.49
CA VAL A 37 -5.61 -7.06 7.91
C VAL A 37 -4.49 -7.09 8.94
N VAL A 38 -3.68 -8.14 8.91
CA VAL A 38 -2.58 -8.31 9.88
C VAL A 38 -1.36 -7.44 9.61
N ARG A 39 -1.22 -6.91 8.38
CA ARG A 39 -0.12 -6.03 7.97
C ARG A 39 -0.49 -5.29 6.69
N HIS A 40 -0.35 -3.97 6.71
CA HIS A 40 -0.38 -3.11 5.53
C HIS A 40 0.92 -2.30 5.45
N LYS A 41 1.26 -1.87 4.24
CA LYS A 41 2.37 -0.94 3.99
C LYS A 41 1.97 0.00 2.87
N LEU A 42 2.03 1.29 3.15
CA LEU A 42 1.98 2.33 2.13
C LEU A 42 3.43 2.76 1.86
N ILE A 43 3.82 2.73 0.60
CA ILE A 43 5.15 3.17 0.17
C ILE A 43 5.02 4.10 -1.03
N ARG A 44 5.76 5.21 -1.00
CA ARG A 44 5.99 6.01 -2.20
C ARG A 44 6.93 5.23 -3.11
N LEU A 45 6.58 5.12 -4.39
CA LEU A 45 7.49 4.57 -5.37
C LEU A 45 8.64 5.56 -5.65
N PRO A 46 9.89 5.08 -5.73
CA PRO A 46 10.97 5.86 -6.33
C PRO A 46 10.60 6.37 -7.73
N ASP A 47 11.10 7.54 -8.10
CA ASP A 47 10.67 8.20 -9.35
C ASP A 47 11.06 7.38 -10.59
N ASP A 48 12.21 6.69 -10.59
CA ASP A 48 12.67 5.80 -11.68
C ASP A 48 11.75 4.58 -11.87
N GLU A 49 11.30 3.97 -10.77
CA GLU A 49 10.36 2.84 -10.82
C GLU A 49 8.95 3.31 -11.21
N ALA A 50 8.54 4.51 -10.79
CA ALA A 50 7.28 5.10 -11.22
C ALA A 50 7.26 5.38 -12.73
N GLU A 51 8.34 5.93 -13.29
CA GLU A 51 8.52 6.12 -14.74
C GLU A 51 8.47 4.79 -15.50
N ARG A 52 9.22 3.79 -15.03
CA ARG A 52 9.25 2.45 -15.63
C ARG A 52 7.86 1.81 -15.69
N ARG A 53 7.03 2.02 -14.68
CA ARG A 53 5.65 1.51 -14.60
C ARG A 53 4.62 2.38 -15.32
N GLY A 54 5.04 3.47 -15.99
CA GLY A 54 4.14 4.39 -16.68
C GLY A 54 3.26 5.20 -15.72
N MET A 55 3.67 5.33 -14.46
CA MET A 55 2.97 6.04 -13.39
C MET A 55 3.57 7.41 -13.09
N ALA A 56 4.38 7.95 -13.98
CA ALA A 56 4.78 9.34 -13.94
C ALA A 56 3.59 10.23 -14.35
N ALA A 57 2.63 10.39 -13.44
CA ALA A 57 1.58 11.39 -13.60
C ALA A 57 2.20 12.77 -13.39
N SER A 58 2.03 13.66 -14.38
CA SER A 58 2.14 15.09 -14.14
C SER A 58 1.01 15.47 -13.19
N VAL A 59 1.36 15.89 -11.98
CA VAL A 59 0.38 16.51 -11.09
C VAL A 59 0.05 17.86 -11.75
N ALA A 60 -1.17 17.98 -12.26
CA ALA A 60 -1.73 19.24 -12.76
C ALA A 60 -1.97 20.22 -11.61
#